data_AF-A0A101V7J0-F1
#
_entry.id   AF-A0A101V7J0-F1
#
_cell.length_a   1.000
_cell.length_b   1.000
_cell.length_c   1.000
_cell.angle_alpha   90.00
_cell.angle_beta   90.00
_cell.angle_gamma   90.00
#
_symmetry.space_group_name_H-M   'P 1'
#
loop_
_entity.id
_entity.type
_entity.pdbx_description
1 polymer ?
#
loop_
_entity_poly.entity_id
_entity_poly.type
_entity_poly.pdbx_seq_one_letter_code
_entity_poly.pdbx_strand_id
1 'polypeptide(L)'
;MKVAFPLMGHLHIGLEACFDVLETDYHINKPITKRTIELGTKYSPEFACLPFKINVGNFIEALEEGADTLIFAGGFGPCRFGYYGQTQFVILKNLGFKFDYLIVEMVEKNQQDLLNKLRLISNSKNILQVLYAVHFGYSKLKLIDKAEKFALYCRPRELSRGSTCRIFEEVTDKVKGARSYKDLIMIHSKMQKWFQKIQVDKNKKPMKIGLVGEIYSLLEPNINLNLEKKLGHLGIELVKSIYISDWVKEKIFLDALGYKNHEYLENFASPYINRDIGGHCFENVAKANMFIASNCNGIIHMAPLTCMPEIVAKGILNRSTEDKEIPFISIFIDEQSGDAGLQTRLEAFVDLLESSLP
;
A
#
# COMPACT_ATOMS: atom_id res chain seq x y z
N MET A 1 25.51 4.73 -11.20
CA MET A 1 24.08 5.01 -11.03
C MET A 1 23.66 4.38 -9.73
N LYS A 2 23.26 5.19 -8.76
CA LYS A 2 22.65 4.79 -7.49
C LYS A 2 21.18 5.21 -7.53
N VAL A 3 20.31 4.23 -7.76
CA VAL A 3 18.89 4.42 -8.01
C VAL A 3 18.10 4.62 -6.72
N ALA A 4 17.23 5.61 -6.65
CA ALA A 4 16.24 5.77 -5.59
C ALA A 4 14.80 5.67 -6.12
N PHE A 5 13.89 5.22 -5.26
CA PHE A 5 12.49 4.97 -5.59
C PHE A 5 11.62 5.32 -4.37
N PRO A 6 10.31 5.59 -4.52
CA PRO A 6 9.46 5.96 -3.40
C PRO A 6 9.27 4.80 -2.42
N LEU A 7 9.17 5.09 -1.12
CA LEU A 7 8.76 4.12 -0.12
C LEU A 7 7.22 4.03 -0.10
N MET A 8 6.67 2.81 -0.13
CA MET A 8 5.24 2.53 0.08
C MET A 8 5.08 1.12 0.63
N GLY A 9 4.96 1.00 1.94
CA GLY A 9 4.90 -0.29 2.64
C GLY A 9 6.05 -1.21 2.25
N HIS A 10 5.73 -2.46 1.92
CA HIS A 10 6.73 -3.47 1.58
C HIS A 10 7.20 -3.45 0.12
N LEU A 11 6.79 -2.47 -0.70
CA LEU A 11 7.17 -2.40 -2.12
C LEU A 11 8.69 -2.43 -2.32
N HIS A 12 9.43 -1.78 -1.42
CA HIS A 12 10.88 -1.73 -1.45
C HIS A 12 11.51 -3.13 -1.48
N ILE A 13 10.96 -4.12 -0.76
CA ILE A 13 11.50 -5.48 -0.72
C ILE A 13 11.45 -6.14 -2.11
N GLY A 14 10.41 -5.85 -2.88
CA GLY A 14 10.28 -6.31 -4.26
C GLY A 14 11.29 -5.63 -5.18
N LEU A 15 11.41 -4.30 -5.09
CA LEU A 15 12.31 -3.50 -5.92
C LEU A 15 13.79 -3.78 -5.64
N GLU A 16 14.18 -3.82 -4.37
CA GLU A 16 15.54 -4.19 -3.91
C GLU A 16 15.93 -5.56 -4.49
N ALA A 17 15.04 -6.55 -4.40
CA ALA A 17 15.29 -7.88 -4.97
C ALA A 17 15.43 -7.87 -6.50
N CYS A 18 14.69 -7.00 -7.20
CA CYS A 18 14.88 -6.81 -8.63
C CYS A 18 16.27 -6.23 -8.93
N PHE A 19 16.68 -5.19 -8.21
CA PHE A 19 17.97 -4.53 -8.42
C PHE A 19 19.16 -5.43 -8.05
N ASP A 20 19.04 -6.23 -6.99
CA ASP A 20 20.05 -7.24 -6.61
C ASP A 20 20.29 -8.24 -7.75
N VAL A 21 19.23 -8.77 -8.36
CA VAL A 21 19.32 -9.72 -9.48
C VAL A 21 19.88 -9.07 -10.75
N LEU A 22 19.63 -7.77 -10.93
CA LEU A 22 20.08 -6.99 -12.07
C LEU A 22 21.45 -6.32 -11.83
N GLU A 23 22.09 -6.58 -10.70
CA GLU A 23 23.38 -6.01 -10.30
C GLU A 23 23.41 -4.49 -10.45
N THR A 24 22.31 -3.84 -10.04
CA THR A 24 22.12 -2.39 -10.14
C THR A 24 22.23 -1.78 -8.75
N ASP A 25 23.08 -0.77 -8.57
CA ASP A 25 23.20 -0.09 -7.28
C ASP A 25 21.95 0.75 -6.98
N TYR A 26 21.46 0.67 -5.75
CA TYR A 26 20.30 1.42 -5.28
C TYR A 26 20.52 2.04 -3.91
N HIS A 27 19.77 3.10 -3.64
CA HIS A 27 19.65 3.73 -2.35
C HIS A 27 18.72 2.91 -1.46
N ILE A 28 19.19 2.53 -0.27
CA ILE A 28 18.37 1.87 0.73
C ILE A 28 17.53 2.95 1.43
N ASN A 29 16.23 2.96 1.16
CA ASN A 29 15.33 3.94 1.74
C ASN A 29 15.25 3.79 3.27
N LYS A 30 15.34 4.93 3.95
CA LYS A 30 15.03 5.01 5.38
C LYS A 30 13.50 4.95 5.56
N PRO A 31 13.01 4.46 6.71
CA PRO A 31 11.60 4.63 7.07
C PRO A 31 11.20 6.10 7.02
N ILE A 32 9.94 6.38 6.66
CA ILE A 32 9.43 7.75 6.64
C ILE A 32 9.51 8.34 8.05
N THR A 33 10.22 9.46 8.17
CA THR A 33 10.42 10.16 9.44
C THR A 33 9.68 11.48 9.46
N LYS A 34 9.66 12.13 10.63
CA LYS A 34 9.18 13.51 10.76
C LYS A 34 9.92 14.46 9.80
N ARG A 35 11.24 14.26 9.63
CA ARG A 35 12.05 15.04 8.70
C ARG A 35 11.59 14.85 7.25
N THR A 36 11.31 13.61 6.85
CA THR A 36 10.77 13.28 5.52
C THR A 36 9.47 14.06 5.26
N ILE A 37 8.55 14.06 6.23
CA ILE A 37 7.28 14.78 6.14
C ILE A 37 7.49 16.30 6.11
N GLU A 38 8.36 16.85 6.97
CA GLU A 38 8.67 18.28 7.04
C GLU A 38 9.28 18.80 5.72
N LEU A 39 10.24 18.07 5.13
CA LEU A 39 10.82 18.38 3.82
C LEU A 39 9.75 18.35 2.72
N GLY A 40 8.95 17.29 2.69
CA GLY A 40 7.86 17.13 1.75
C GLY A 40 6.85 18.28 1.81
N THR A 41 6.43 18.65 3.02
CA THR A 41 5.48 19.73 3.28
C THR A 41 6.03 21.08 2.83
N LYS A 42 7.31 21.34 3.13
CA LYS A 42 7.96 22.63 2.85
C LYS A 42 8.03 22.93 1.35
N TYR A 43 8.27 21.92 0.51
CA TYR A 43 8.55 22.12 -0.91
C TYR A 43 7.41 21.71 -1.84
N SER A 44 6.32 21.15 -1.31
CA SER A 44 5.16 20.77 -2.10
C SER A 44 4.07 21.84 -2.07
N PRO A 45 3.19 21.86 -3.07
CA PRO A 45 1.95 22.64 -3.00
C PRO A 45 1.11 22.23 -1.78
N GLU A 46 0.49 23.21 -1.11
CA GLU A 46 -0.32 23.00 0.09
C GLU A 46 -1.43 21.96 -0.13
N PHE A 47 -2.15 22.07 -1.26
CA PHE A 47 -3.25 21.19 -1.66
C PHE A 47 -2.80 19.91 -2.40
N ALA A 48 -1.52 19.57 -2.36
CA ALA A 48 -1.06 18.24 -2.77
C ALA A 48 -1.38 17.25 -1.64
N CYS A 49 -1.95 16.09 -1.99
CA CYS A 49 -2.29 15.11 -0.96
C CYS A 49 -1.02 14.48 -0.36
N LEU A 50 -1.13 14.00 0.87
CA LEU A 50 -0.02 13.57 1.72
C LEU A 50 1.00 12.63 1.02
N PRO A 51 0.60 11.60 0.24
CA PRO A 51 1.55 10.76 -0.50
C PRO A 51 2.48 11.54 -1.45
N PHE A 52 2.01 12.62 -2.07
CA PHE A 52 2.86 13.47 -2.91
C PHE A 52 3.98 14.11 -2.09
N LYS A 53 3.61 14.73 -0.97
CA LYS A 53 4.54 15.41 -0.06
C LYS A 53 5.59 14.44 0.45
N ILE A 54 5.17 13.26 0.89
CA ILE A 54 6.10 12.24 1.40
C ILE A 54 7.08 11.78 0.32
N ASN A 55 6.63 11.60 -0.92
CA ASN A 55 7.51 11.22 -2.01
C ASN A 55 8.56 12.31 -2.31
N VAL A 56 8.18 13.59 -2.29
CA VAL A 56 9.13 14.71 -2.39
C VAL A 56 10.16 14.64 -1.27
N GLY A 57 9.71 14.46 -0.03
CA GLY A 57 10.60 14.30 1.12
C GLY A 57 11.57 13.14 0.98
N ASN A 58 11.07 11.94 0.65
CA ASN A 58 11.88 10.75 0.43
C ASN A 58 12.95 10.97 -0.65
N PHE A 59 12.58 11.64 -1.76
CA PHE A 59 13.53 11.92 -2.83
C PHE A 59 14.59 12.95 -2.45
N ILE A 60 14.23 13.99 -1.68
CA ILE A 60 15.23 14.93 -1.15
C ILE A 60 16.25 14.18 -0.29
N GLU A 61 15.79 13.36 0.64
CA GLU A 61 16.68 12.60 1.52
C GLU A 61 17.57 11.63 0.71
N ALA A 62 17.01 10.92 -0.27
CA ALA A 62 17.78 10.01 -1.10
C ALA A 62 18.86 10.73 -1.93
N LEU A 63 18.55 11.90 -2.49
CA LEU A 63 19.51 12.72 -3.26
C LEU A 63 20.62 13.29 -2.37
N GLU A 64 20.29 13.75 -1.16
CA GLU A 64 21.29 14.19 -0.17
C GLU A 64 22.22 13.04 0.25
N GLU A 65 21.74 11.80 0.23
CA GLU A 65 22.48 10.57 0.53
C GLU A 65 23.18 9.96 -0.70
N GLY A 66 23.25 10.73 -1.79
CA GLY A 66 24.05 10.45 -2.97
C GLY A 66 23.36 9.56 -4.01
N ALA A 67 22.04 9.40 -3.97
CA ALA A 67 21.33 8.88 -5.14
C ALA A 67 21.51 9.83 -6.33
N ASP A 68 21.70 9.29 -7.54
CA ASP A 68 21.90 10.06 -8.76
C ASP A 68 20.79 9.84 -9.80
N THR A 69 19.96 8.81 -9.61
CA THR A 69 18.83 8.48 -10.49
C THR A 69 17.56 8.23 -9.69
N LEU A 70 16.44 8.85 -10.08
CA LEU A 70 15.13 8.65 -9.43
C LEU A 70 14.17 7.86 -10.32
N ILE A 71 13.50 6.86 -9.75
CA ILE A 71 12.44 6.11 -10.42
C ILE A 71 11.11 6.40 -9.75
N PHE A 72 10.09 6.67 -10.57
CA PHE A 72 8.73 6.83 -10.08
C PHE A 72 7.74 6.09 -10.98
N ALA A 73 6.70 5.50 -10.37
CA ALA A 73 5.59 4.92 -11.10
C ALA A 73 4.65 6.04 -11.57
N GLY A 74 4.50 6.19 -12.88
CA GLY A 74 3.48 7.04 -13.48
C GLY A 74 2.14 6.32 -13.55
N GLY A 75 1.09 7.04 -13.92
CA GLY A 75 -0.24 6.47 -14.10
C GLY A 75 -1.06 7.29 -15.08
N PHE A 76 -2.11 6.67 -15.64
CA PHE A 76 -3.08 7.35 -16.48
C PHE A 76 -4.42 7.39 -15.77
N GLY A 77 -5.08 8.56 -15.79
CA GLY A 77 -6.44 8.69 -15.27
C GLY A 77 -6.69 10.04 -14.57
N PRO A 78 -7.89 10.22 -13.99
CA PRO A 78 -8.29 11.48 -13.37
C PRO A 78 -7.54 11.81 -12.07
N CYS A 79 -6.85 10.82 -11.50
CA CYS A 79 -6.06 10.99 -10.29
C CYS A 79 -4.75 11.75 -10.58
N ARG A 80 -4.42 12.71 -9.71
CA ARG A 80 -3.17 13.48 -9.79
C ARG A 80 -1.92 12.62 -9.70
N PHE A 81 -2.01 11.38 -9.20
CA PHE A 81 -0.90 10.41 -9.17
C PHE A 81 -0.19 10.30 -10.53
N GLY A 82 -0.93 10.39 -11.65
CA GLY A 82 -0.33 10.35 -12.99
C GLY A 82 0.65 11.49 -13.31
N TYR A 83 0.54 12.62 -12.60
CA TYR A 83 1.39 13.81 -12.74
C TYR A 83 2.44 13.96 -11.65
N TYR A 84 2.53 12.97 -10.74
CA TYR A 84 3.41 13.04 -9.59
C TYR A 84 4.87 13.12 -10.00
N GLY A 85 5.35 12.18 -10.81
CA GLY A 85 6.76 12.15 -11.22
C GLY A 85 7.18 13.47 -11.89
N GLN A 86 6.38 13.97 -12.82
CA GLN A 86 6.65 15.21 -13.56
C GLN A 86 6.75 16.40 -12.61
N THR A 87 5.78 16.56 -11.71
CA THR A 87 5.72 17.72 -10.80
C THR A 87 6.82 17.65 -9.75
N GLN A 88 7.04 16.48 -9.14
CA GLN A 88 8.07 16.30 -8.10
C GLN A 88 9.46 16.55 -8.68
N PHE A 89 9.77 16.04 -9.87
CA PHE A 89 11.09 16.24 -10.47
C PHE A 89 11.35 17.68 -10.89
N VAL A 90 10.31 18.44 -11.29
CA VAL A 90 10.45 19.90 -11.49
C VAL A 90 10.76 20.60 -10.16
N ILE A 91 10.07 20.25 -9.07
CA ILE A 91 10.36 20.80 -7.74
C ILE A 91 11.81 20.52 -7.35
N LEU A 92 12.27 19.28 -7.44
CA LEU A 92 13.63 18.89 -7.06
C LEU A 92 14.70 19.60 -7.91
N LYS A 93 14.47 19.76 -9.23
CA LYS A 93 15.37 20.53 -10.10
C LYS A 93 15.42 22.00 -9.71
N ASN A 94 14.29 22.62 -9.36
CA ASN A 94 14.23 24.00 -8.90
C ASN A 94 14.94 24.21 -7.55
N LEU A 95 15.04 23.16 -6.72
CA LEU A 95 15.84 23.16 -5.50
C LEU A 95 17.36 23.03 -5.76
N GLY A 96 17.76 22.86 -7.02
CA GLY A 96 19.17 22.77 -7.43
C GLY A 96 19.74 21.35 -7.47
N PHE A 97 18.93 20.32 -7.23
CA PHE A 97 19.39 18.94 -7.35
C PHE A 97 19.67 18.56 -8.81
N LYS A 98 20.73 17.78 -9.01
CA LYS A 98 21.09 17.19 -10.30
C LYS A 98 20.92 15.69 -10.21
N PHE A 99 20.04 15.16 -11.04
CA PHE A 99 19.72 13.74 -11.07
C PHE A 99 19.15 13.37 -12.43
N ASP A 100 19.36 12.13 -12.82
CA ASP A 100 18.61 11.49 -13.90
C ASP A 100 17.30 10.92 -13.33
N TYR A 101 16.31 10.71 -14.17
CA TYR A 101 15.06 10.10 -13.69
C TYR A 101 14.38 9.27 -14.75
N LEU A 102 13.57 8.32 -14.28
CA LEU A 102 12.67 7.54 -15.09
C LEU A 102 11.28 7.51 -14.50
N ILE A 103 10.29 7.87 -15.34
CA ILE A 103 8.88 7.67 -15.04
C ILE A 103 8.43 6.42 -15.81
N VAL A 104 8.01 5.41 -15.05
CA VAL A 104 7.47 4.16 -15.59
C VAL A 104 5.97 4.34 -15.71
N GLU A 105 5.47 4.68 -16.90
CA GLU A 105 4.04 4.83 -17.13
C GLU A 105 3.35 3.47 -17.23
N MET A 106 2.33 3.25 -16.39
CA MET A 106 1.63 1.97 -16.26
C MET A 106 0.72 1.62 -17.46
N VAL A 107 0.64 2.47 -18.49
CA VAL A 107 -0.19 2.29 -19.69
C VAL A 107 0.60 2.62 -20.96
N GLU A 108 1.83 2.14 -21.06
CA GLU A 108 2.46 2.03 -22.38
C GLU A 108 1.79 0.86 -23.11
N LYS A 109 0.92 1.17 -24.07
CA LYS A 109 0.34 0.19 -25.02
C LYS A 109 1.43 -0.62 -25.76
N ASN A 110 2.69 -0.23 -25.64
CA ASN A 110 3.83 -0.90 -26.22
C ASN A 110 4.70 -1.55 -25.13
N GLN A 111 4.52 -2.85 -24.89
CA GLN A 111 5.29 -3.65 -23.93
C GLN A 111 6.82 -3.55 -24.14
N GLN A 112 7.24 -3.22 -25.37
CA GLN A 112 8.66 -3.00 -25.69
C GLN A 112 9.22 -1.75 -25.01
N ASP A 113 8.42 -0.71 -24.80
CA ASP A 113 8.88 0.54 -24.20
C ASP A 113 9.13 0.36 -22.69
N LEU A 114 8.21 -0.30 -21.97
CA LEU A 114 8.43 -0.71 -20.57
C LEU A 114 9.69 -1.56 -20.41
N LEU A 115 9.90 -2.54 -21.29
CA LEU A 115 11.09 -3.39 -21.27
C LEU A 115 12.37 -2.61 -21.58
N ASN A 116 12.32 -1.64 -22.49
CA ASN A 116 13.45 -0.76 -22.79
C ASN A 116 13.75 0.17 -21.62
N LYS A 117 12.74 0.72 -20.96
CA LYS A 117 12.86 1.53 -19.73
C LYS A 117 13.47 0.72 -18.58
N LEU A 118 13.03 -0.53 -18.39
CA LEU A 118 13.64 -1.43 -17.41
C LEU A 118 15.10 -1.78 -17.77
N ARG A 119 15.44 -1.87 -19.06
CA ARG A 119 16.83 -2.04 -19.54
C ARG A 119 17.70 -0.79 -19.32
N LEU A 120 17.12 0.41 -19.33
CA LEU A 120 17.87 1.63 -19.01
C LEU A 120 18.30 1.66 -17.54
N ILE A 121 17.51 1.02 -16.68
CA ILE A 121 17.80 0.94 -15.25
C ILE A 121 18.70 -0.26 -14.94
N SER A 122 18.61 -1.34 -15.73
CA SER A 122 19.38 -2.55 -15.47
C SER A 122 20.76 -2.51 -16.11
N ASN A 123 21.75 -3.06 -15.43
CA ASN A 123 23.05 -3.37 -16.04
C ASN A 123 22.97 -4.59 -16.99
N SER A 124 21.80 -5.22 -17.13
CA SER A 124 21.62 -6.44 -17.91
C SER A 124 20.94 -6.19 -19.26
N LYS A 125 21.60 -6.68 -20.33
CA LYS A 125 21.03 -6.72 -21.68
C LYS A 125 20.09 -7.92 -21.90
N ASN A 126 20.01 -8.84 -20.94
CA ASN A 126 19.24 -10.08 -21.08
C ASN A 126 17.81 -9.91 -20.56
N ILE A 127 16.85 -9.97 -21.48
CA ILE A 127 15.42 -9.81 -21.15
C ILE A 127 14.89 -10.90 -20.22
N LEU A 128 15.42 -12.13 -20.31
CA LEU A 128 15.02 -13.23 -19.44
C LEU A 128 15.44 -12.97 -17.99
N GLN A 129 16.59 -12.33 -17.78
CA GLN A 129 17.05 -11.93 -16.45
C GLN A 129 16.17 -10.81 -15.87
N VAL A 130 15.76 -9.83 -16.69
CA VAL A 130 14.82 -8.77 -16.29
C VAL A 130 13.48 -9.37 -15.87
N LEU A 131 12.90 -10.26 -16.68
CA LEU A 131 11.64 -10.93 -16.35
C LEU A 131 11.77 -11.79 -15.09
N TYR A 132 12.89 -12.50 -14.93
CA TYR A 132 13.16 -13.28 -13.72
C TYR A 132 13.25 -12.39 -12.48
N ALA A 133 13.97 -11.26 -12.56
CA ALA A 133 14.11 -10.29 -11.47
C ALA A 133 12.75 -9.75 -11.02
N VAL A 134 11.95 -9.28 -11.98
CA VAL A 134 10.59 -8.77 -11.74
C VAL A 134 9.69 -9.84 -11.12
N HIS A 135 9.71 -11.07 -11.65
CA HIS A 135 8.92 -12.16 -11.11
C HIS A 135 9.37 -12.57 -9.70
N PHE A 136 10.67 -12.52 -9.42
CA PHE A 136 11.24 -12.85 -8.12
C PHE A 136 10.86 -11.81 -7.05
N GLY A 137 11.02 -10.52 -7.37
CA GLY A 137 10.57 -9.42 -6.53
C GLY A 137 9.07 -9.49 -6.23
N TYR A 138 8.25 -9.72 -7.26
CA TYR A 138 6.80 -9.92 -7.08
C TYR A 138 6.48 -11.14 -6.20
N SER A 139 7.20 -12.25 -6.36
CA SER A 139 7.01 -13.45 -5.54
C SER A 139 7.33 -13.21 -4.07
N LYS A 140 8.32 -12.36 -3.74
CA LYS A 140 8.57 -11.90 -2.37
C LYS A 140 7.37 -11.13 -1.82
N LEU A 141 6.84 -10.16 -2.56
CA LEU A 141 5.67 -9.37 -2.15
C LEU A 141 4.45 -10.25 -1.87
N LYS A 142 4.15 -11.22 -2.74
CA LYS A 142 3.04 -12.17 -2.51
C LYS A 142 3.18 -12.96 -1.21
N LEU A 143 4.41 -13.30 -0.84
CA LEU A 143 4.69 -14.05 0.38
C LEU A 143 4.50 -13.17 1.62
N ILE A 144 4.89 -11.91 1.54
CA ILE A 144 4.64 -10.90 2.60
C ILE A 144 3.14 -10.67 2.78
N ASP A 145 2.38 -10.46 1.69
CA ASP A 145 0.93 -10.29 1.77
C ASP A 145 0.24 -11.50 2.41
N LYS A 146 0.74 -12.72 2.15
CA LYS A 146 0.23 -13.93 2.81
C LYS A 146 0.57 -13.94 4.30
N ALA A 147 1.78 -13.52 4.69
CA ALA A 147 2.17 -13.39 6.09
C ALA A 147 1.33 -12.30 6.80
N GLU A 148 1.03 -11.21 6.12
CA GLU A 148 0.20 -10.12 6.63
C GLU A 148 -1.24 -10.61 6.89
N LYS A 149 -1.83 -11.37 5.96
CA LYS A 149 -3.14 -12.02 6.17
C LYS A 149 -3.16 -12.94 7.40
N PHE A 150 -2.09 -13.71 7.63
CA PHE A 150 -1.98 -14.47 8.87
C PHE A 150 -1.87 -13.56 10.10
N ALA A 151 -1.13 -12.46 10.01
CA ALA A 151 -1.00 -11.50 11.09
C ALA A 151 -2.33 -10.82 11.44
N LEU A 152 -3.12 -10.42 10.44
CA LEU A 152 -4.46 -9.84 10.64
C LEU A 152 -5.43 -10.82 11.30
N TYR A 153 -5.30 -12.12 11.02
CA TYR A 153 -6.08 -13.16 11.67
C TYR A 153 -5.61 -13.46 13.11
N CYS A 154 -4.30 -13.59 13.33
CA CYS A 154 -3.75 -13.99 14.62
C CYS A 154 -3.80 -12.87 15.67
N ARG A 155 -3.53 -11.61 15.28
CA ARG A 155 -3.38 -10.48 16.21
C ARG A 155 -4.58 -10.26 17.12
N PRO A 156 -5.85 -10.21 16.65
CA PRO A 156 -6.99 -10.05 17.56
C PRO A 156 -7.25 -11.23 18.48
N ARG A 157 -6.62 -12.38 18.20
CA ARG A 157 -6.77 -13.63 18.96
C ARG A 157 -5.57 -13.92 19.85
N GLU A 158 -4.49 -13.15 19.79
CA GLU A 158 -3.26 -13.48 20.52
C GLU A 158 -3.44 -13.33 22.03
N LEU A 159 -2.96 -14.31 22.80
CA LEU A 159 -2.99 -14.26 24.27
C LEU A 159 -1.86 -13.39 24.84
N SER A 160 -0.71 -13.37 24.16
CA SER A 160 0.43 -12.52 24.51
C SER A 160 0.60 -11.43 23.46
N ARG A 161 0.23 -10.20 23.83
CA ARG A 161 0.31 -9.02 22.96
C ARG A 161 1.70 -8.87 22.32
N GLY A 162 1.71 -8.59 21.02
CA GLY A 162 2.94 -8.40 20.23
C GLY A 162 3.60 -9.68 19.73
N SER A 163 3.09 -10.87 20.05
CA SER A 163 3.61 -12.13 19.51
C SER A 163 3.44 -12.23 18.00
N THR A 164 2.28 -11.79 17.50
CA THR A 164 1.99 -11.75 16.07
C THR A 164 2.90 -10.75 15.34
N CYS A 165 3.15 -9.58 15.94
CA CYS A 165 4.04 -8.57 15.35
C CYS A 165 5.46 -9.10 15.18
N ARG A 166 6.02 -9.71 16.24
CA ARG A 166 7.37 -10.30 16.20
C ARG A 166 7.51 -11.35 15.11
N ILE A 167 6.56 -12.29 15.01
CA ILE A 167 6.60 -13.33 13.97
C ILE A 167 6.47 -12.71 12.58
N PHE A 168 5.57 -11.75 12.39
CA PHE A 168 5.41 -11.09 11.09
C PHE A 168 6.69 -10.36 10.65
N GLU A 169 7.34 -9.64 11.56
CA GLU A 169 8.64 -8.98 11.33
C GLU A 169 9.73 -10.02 10.99
N GLU A 170 9.83 -11.11 11.75
CA GLU A 170 10.76 -12.22 11.43
C GLU A 170 10.52 -12.84 10.05
N VAL A 171 9.25 -13.04 9.64
CA VAL A 171 8.94 -13.54 8.30
C VAL A 171 9.36 -12.53 7.25
N THR A 172 9.09 -11.25 7.47
CA THR A 172 9.43 -10.16 6.55
C THR A 172 10.93 -10.09 6.32
N ASP A 173 11.73 -10.17 7.38
CA ASP A 173 13.19 -10.19 7.32
C ASP A 173 13.72 -11.42 6.56
N LYS A 174 13.11 -12.60 6.80
CA LYS A 174 13.48 -13.82 6.06
C LYS A 174 13.15 -13.71 4.58
N VAL A 175 12.01 -13.12 4.23
CA VAL A 175 11.63 -12.89 2.82
C VAL A 175 12.56 -11.87 2.16
N LYS A 176 12.89 -10.78 2.87
CA LYS A 176 13.86 -9.79 2.40
C LYS A 176 15.21 -10.46 2.09
N GLY A 177 15.74 -11.24 3.03
CA GLY A 177 17.02 -11.94 2.89
C GLY A 177 17.03 -13.15 1.94
N ALA A 178 15.89 -13.59 1.40
CA ALA A 178 15.82 -14.71 0.48
C ALA A 178 16.53 -14.39 -0.85
N ARG A 179 17.38 -15.30 -1.34
CA ARG A 179 18.18 -15.10 -2.56
C ARG A 179 17.73 -15.98 -3.72
N SER A 180 16.81 -16.91 -3.48
CA SER A 180 16.33 -17.84 -4.49
C SER A 180 14.87 -18.26 -4.28
N TYR A 181 14.23 -18.82 -5.32
CA TYR A 181 12.90 -19.42 -5.21
C TYR A 181 12.85 -20.58 -4.21
N LYS A 182 13.95 -21.33 -4.05
CA LYS A 182 14.03 -22.40 -3.05
C LYS A 182 13.86 -21.86 -1.64
N ASP A 183 14.45 -20.70 -1.35
CA ASP A 183 14.29 -20.02 -0.07
C ASP A 183 12.83 -19.59 0.14
N LEU A 184 12.21 -18.99 -0.87
CA LEU A 184 10.80 -18.57 -0.79
C LEU A 184 9.85 -19.75 -0.57
N ILE A 185 10.07 -20.88 -1.26
CA ILE A 185 9.30 -22.11 -1.05
C ILE A 185 9.50 -22.63 0.38
N MET A 186 10.74 -22.63 0.87
CA MET A 186 11.03 -23.06 2.24
C MET A 186 10.34 -22.17 3.27
N ILE A 187 10.43 -20.85 3.13
CA ILE A 187 9.76 -19.87 3.99
C ILE A 187 8.25 -20.10 3.95
N HIS A 188 7.67 -20.22 2.76
CA HIS A 188 6.23 -20.46 2.58
C HIS A 188 5.77 -21.73 3.30
N SER A 189 6.52 -22.83 3.18
CA SER A 189 6.20 -24.12 3.81
C SER A 189 6.24 -24.07 5.34
N LYS A 190 7.10 -23.21 5.91
CA LYS A 190 7.28 -23.05 7.36
C LYS A 190 6.39 -21.95 7.95
N MET A 191 5.95 -20.99 7.15
CA MET A 191 5.19 -19.81 7.59
C MET A 191 3.97 -20.17 8.43
N GLN A 192 3.14 -21.10 7.94
CA GLN A 192 1.96 -21.54 8.70
C GLN A 192 2.34 -22.10 10.08
N LYS A 193 3.43 -22.88 10.16
CA LYS A 193 3.92 -23.42 11.43
C LYS A 193 4.42 -22.33 12.37
N TRP A 194 5.00 -21.25 11.86
CA TRP A 194 5.41 -20.12 12.69
C TRP A 194 4.21 -19.40 13.29
N PHE A 195 3.20 -19.07 12.49
CA PHE A 195 1.97 -18.46 13.02
C PHE A 195 1.18 -19.40 13.96
N GLN A 196 1.19 -20.71 13.73
CA GLN A 196 0.58 -21.70 14.62
C GLN A 196 1.24 -21.79 16.00
N LYS A 197 2.48 -21.31 16.17
CA LYS A 197 3.13 -21.24 17.48
C LYS A 197 2.59 -20.10 18.35
N ILE A 198 1.89 -19.13 17.75
CA ILE A 198 1.25 -18.06 18.51
C ILE A 198 0.15 -18.69 19.35
N GLN A 199 0.23 -18.48 20.66
CA GLN A 199 -0.86 -18.84 21.55
C GLN A 199 -2.03 -17.91 21.28
N VAL A 200 -3.11 -18.48 20.76
CA VAL A 200 -4.33 -17.76 20.40
C VAL A 200 -5.52 -18.29 21.19
N ASP A 201 -6.44 -17.40 21.54
CA ASP A 201 -7.77 -17.77 22.00
C ASP A 201 -8.58 -18.30 20.81
N LYS A 202 -8.80 -19.62 20.79
CA LYS A 202 -9.57 -20.30 19.74
C LYS A 202 -11.08 -20.06 19.86
N ASN A 203 -11.56 -19.64 21.02
CA ASN A 203 -12.98 -19.38 21.27
C ASN A 203 -13.34 -17.95 20.92
N LYS A 204 -12.36 -17.03 20.88
CA LYS A 204 -12.58 -15.64 20.47
C LYS A 204 -13.01 -15.58 19.02
N LYS A 205 -14.15 -14.93 18.78
CA LYS A 205 -14.69 -14.58 17.47
C LYS A 205 -14.65 -13.05 17.29
N PRO A 206 -13.50 -12.49 16.89
CA PRO A 206 -13.36 -11.07 16.57
C PRO A 206 -14.45 -10.57 15.63
N MET A 207 -14.95 -9.37 15.88
CA MET A 207 -15.67 -8.60 14.86
C MET A 207 -14.77 -8.36 13.66
N LYS A 208 -15.38 -8.32 12.48
CA LYS A 208 -14.68 -8.06 11.23
C LYS A 208 -14.94 -6.64 10.76
N ILE A 209 -13.88 -5.91 10.48
CA ILE A 209 -13.98 -4.56 9.90
C ILE A 209 -13.34 -4.56 8.52
N GLY A 210 -14.03 -4.00 7.53
CA GLY A 210 -13.47 -3.75 6.21
C GLY A 210 -12.67 -2.46 6.21
N LEU A 211 -11.44 -2.49 5.70
CA LEU A 211 -10.60 -1.31 5.47
C LEU A 211 -10.54 -1.00 3.97
N VAL A 212 -11.06 0.16 3.59
CA VAL A 212 -11.02 0.71 2.23
C VAL A 212 -10.33 2.08 2.23
N GLY A 213 -9.87 2.57 1.09
CA GLY A 213 -9.18 3.85 1.04
C GLY A 213 -8.09 3.97 -0.01
N GLU A 214 -7.29 5.02 0.13
CA GLU A 214 -6.19 5.33 -0.79
C GLU A 214 -4.98 4.43 -0.51
N ILE A 215 -4.37 3.88 -1.56
CA ILE A 215 -3.34 2.84 -1.46
C ILE A 215 -2.20 3.17 -0.51
N TYR A 216 -1.65 4.38 -0.59
CA TYR A 216 -0.48 4.75 0.19
C TYR A 216 -0.85 4.84 1.66
N SER A 217 -2.03 5.43 1.93
CA SER A 217 -2.62 5.53 3.25
C SER A 217 -3.03 4.18 3.84
N LEU A 218 -3.29 3.16 3.02
CA LEU A 218 -3.57 1.80 3.51
C LEU A 218 -2.30 0.98 3.74
N LEU A 219 -1.28 1.18 2.91
CA LEU A 219 -0.13 0.28 2.85
C LEU A 219 1.11 0.77 3.63
N GLU A 220 1.24 2.07 3.91
CA GLU A 220 2.40 2.62 4.61
C GLU A 220 2.16 2.76 6.13
N PRO A 221 2.80 1.94 6.99
CA PRO A 221 2.54 1.91 8.42
C PRO A 221 2.84 3.23 9.16
N ASN A 222 3.84 3.98 8.70
CA ASN A 222 4.20 5.26 9.32
C ASN A 222 3.18 6.37 9.02
N ILE A 223 2.35 6.18 8.00
CA ILE A 223 1.33 7.14 7.56
C ILE A 223 -0.04 6.77 8.09
N ASN A 224 -0.37 5.47 8.09
CA ASN A 224 -1.60 4.97 8.68
C ASN A 224 -1.52 4.83 10.21
N LEU A 225 -0.39 5.23 10.81
CA LEU A 225 -0.11 5.19 12.24
C LEU A 225 -0.33 3.78 12.83
N ASN A 226 0.11 2.77 12.09
CA ASN A 226 -0.05 1.35 12.43
C ASN A 226 -1.50 0.95 12.74
N LEU A 227 -2.48 1.49 12.02
CA LEU A 227 -3.92 1.25 12.22
C LEU A 227 -4.25 -0.24 12.36
N GLU A 228 -3.63 -1.10 11.57
CA GLU A 228 -3.84 -2.55 11.61
C GLU A 228 -3.39 -3.20 12.92
N LYS A 229 -2.28 -2.70 13.49
CA LYS A 229 -1.79 -3.17 14.79
C LYS A 229 -2.73 -2.68 15.89
N LYS A 230 -3.18 -1.42 15.82
CA LYS A 230 -4.11 -0.81 16.77
C LYS A 230 -5.44 -1.57 16.83
N LEU A 231 -6.10 -1.77 15.69
CA LEU A 231 -7.37 -2.51 15.59
C LEU A 231 -7.22 -3.97 16.03
N GLY A 232 -6.14 -4.65 15.64
CA GLY A 232 -5.89 -6.01 16.11
C GLY A 232 -5.74 -6.07 17.63
N HIS A 233 -5.10 -5.10 18.27
CA HIS A 233 -5.03 -5.04 19.74
C HIS A 233 -6.36 -4.70 20.41
N LEU A 234 -7.27 -4.02 19.71
CA LEU A 234 -8.67 -3.83 20.12
C LEU A 234 -9.53 -5.08 19.88
N GLY A 235 -8.94 -6.19 19.42
CA GLY A 235 -9.67 -7.45 19.21
C GLY A 235 -10.44 -7.53 17.90
N ILE A 236 -10.14 -6.65 16.94
CA ILE A 236 -10.77 -6.62 15.60
C ILE A 236 -9.96 -7.43 14.59
N GLU A 237 -10.64 -8.25 13.79
CA GLU A 237 -10.08 -8.83 12.57
C GLU A 237 -10.31 -7.88 11.40
N LEU A 238 -9.23 -7.39 10.80
CA LEU A 238 -9.29 -6.44 9.70
C LEU A 238 -9.24 -7.16 8.36
N VAL A 239 -10.08 -6.72 7.42
CA VAL A 239 -10.07 -7.19 6.03
C VAL A 239 -9.78 -6.00 5.12
N LYS A 240 -8.63 -6.02 4.43
CA LYS A 240 -8.16 -4.91 3.58
C LYS A 240 -8.66 -5.04 2.14
N SER A 241 -8.97 -3.91 1.51
CA SER A 241 -9.35 -3.83 0.09
C SER A 241 -8.21 -4.17 -0.85
N ILE A 242 -6.97 -3.90 -0.44
CA ILE A 242 -5.78 -4.05 -1.27
C ILE A 242 -4.55 -4.42 -0.44
N TYR A 243 -3.66 -5.20 -1.05
CA TYR A 243 -2.31 -5.50 -0.57
C TYR A 243 -1.27 -5.09 -1.63
N ILE A 244 0.00 -5.01 -1.25
CA ILE A 244 1.01 -4.47 -2.18
C ILE A 244 1.21 -5.34 -3.42
N SER A 245 1.14 -6.67 -3.29
CA SER A 245 1.25 -7.55 -4.47
C SER A 245 0.00 -7.48 -5.35
N ASP A 246 -1.19 -7.26 -4.78
CA ASP A 246 -2.41 -7.04 -5.55
C ASP A 246 -2.28 -5.75 -6.39
N TRP A 247 -1.81 -4.66 -5.78
CA TRP A 247 -1.55 -3.40 -6.48
C TRP A 247 -0.50 -3.54 -7.59
N VAL A 248 0.64 -4.19 -7.31
CA VAL A 248 1.66 -4.47 -8.32
C VAL A 248 1.08 -5.32 -9.46
N LYS A 249 0.29 -6.34 -9.13
CA LYS A 249 -0.31 -7.22 -10.13
C LYS A 249 -1.25 -6.46 -11.05
N GLU A 250 -2.18 -5.71 -10.47
CA GLU A 250 -3.20 -4.99 -11.20
C GLU A 250 -2.56 -3.87 -12.03
N LYS A 251 -1.73 -3.02 -11.42
CA LYS A 251 -1.22 -1.81 -12.07
C LYS A 251 0.00 -2.01 -12.94
N ILE A 252 0.89 -2.97 -12.62
CA ILE A 252 2.13 -3.19 -13.40
C ILE A 252 1.93 -4.29 -14.45
N PHE A 253 1.19 -5.36 -14.15
CA PHE A 253 1.03 -6.47 -15.09
C PHE A 253 -0.30 -6.42 -15.84
N LEU A 254 -1.44 -6.37 -15.16
CA LEU A 254 -2.75 -6.49 -15.83
C LEU A 254 -3.10 -5.25 -16.65
N ASP A 255 -2.98 -4.05 -16.07
CA ASP A 255 -3.24 -2.78 -16.76
C ASP A 255 -2.28 -2.58 -17.94
N ALA A 256 -0.99 -2.91 -17.78
CA ALA A 256 -0.01 -2.88 -18.87
C ALA A 256 -0.32 -3.86 -20.01
N LEU A 257 -0.99 -4.98 -19.71
CA LEU A 257 -1.47 -5.95 -20.69
C LEU A 257 -2.86 -5.59 -21.24
N GLY A 258 -3.48 -4.49 -20.80
CA GLY A 258 -4.82 -4.06 -21.21
C GLY A 258 -5.96 -4.86 -20.59
N TYR A 259 -5.70 -5.69 -19.58
CA TYR A 259 -6.72 -6.46 -18.87
C TYR A 259 -7.28 -5.65 -17.70
N LYS A 260 -8.52 -5.21 -17.83
CA LYS A 260 -9.30 -4.57 -16.76
C LYS A 260 -10.37 -5.55 -16.28
N ASN A 261 -10.10 -6.31 -15.22
CA ASN A 261 -11.09 -7.24 -14.65
C ASN A 261 -11.88 -6.58 -13.52
N HIS A 262 -12.78 -5.65 -13.87
CA HIS A 262 -13.66 -4.97 -12.91
C HIS A 262 -15.11 -5.52 -12.91
N GLU A 263 -15.44 -6.48 -13.77
CA GLU A 263 -16.83 -6.97 -13.93
C GLU A 263 -17.42 -7.49 -12.61
N TYR A 264 -16.62 -8.17 -11.79
CA TYR A 264 -17.06 -8.63 -10.48
C TYR A 264 -17.27 -7.49 -9.47
N LEU A 265 -16.57 -6.36 -9.63
CA LEU A 265 -16.70 -5.16 -8.77
C LEU A 265 -17.91 -4.32 -9.16
N GLU A 266 -18.28 -4.31 -10.44
CA GLU A 266 -19.44 -3.58 -10.96
C GLU A 266 -20.75 -3.96 -10.26
N ASN A 267 -20.94 -5.24 -9.94
CA ASN A 267 -22.12 -5.71 -9.22
C ASN A 267 -22.26 -5.08 -7.82
N PHE A 268 -21.14 -4.75 -7.16
CA PHE A 268 -21.13 -4.16 -5.83
C PHE A 268 -21.06 -2.62 -5.85
N ALA A 269 -20.62 -2.03 -6.96
CA ALA A 269 -20.50 -0.57 -7.12
C ALA A 269 -21.71 0.07 -7.81
N SER A 270 -22.27 -0.57 -8.83
CA SER A 270 -23.30 0.00 -9.72
C SER A 270 -24.57 0.55 -9.05
N PRO A 271 -25.02 0.06 -7.86
CA PRO A 271 -26.13 0.70 -7.16
C PRO A 271 -25.82 2.13 -6.71
N TYR A 272 -24.54 2.50 -6.63
CA TYR A 272 -24.05 3.74 -6.04
C TYR A 272 -23.16 4.57 -6.98
N ILE A 273 -22.43 3.92 -7.89
CA ILE A 273 -21.50 4.57 -8.80
C ILE A 273 -21.36 3.77 -10.10
N ASN A 274 -21.58 4.44 -11.24
CA ASN A 274 -21.53 3.83 -12.58
C ASN A 274 -20.40 4.40 -13.46
N ARG A 275 -19.49 5.17 -12.87
CA ARG A 275 -18.36 5.80 -13.57
C ARG A 275 -17.12 5.77 -12.71
N ASP A 276 -15.97 5.59 -13.34
CA ASP A 276 -14.69 5.74 -12.69
C ASP A 276 -14.36 7.23 -12.47
N ILE A 277 -14.18 7.62 -11.20
CA ILE A 277 -13.80 8.97 -10.76
C ILE A 277 -12.27 9.12 -10.71
N GLY A 278 -11.54 8.02 -10.87
CA GLY A 278 -10.09 7.93 -10.74
C GLY A 278 -9.67 7.53 -9.32
N GLY A 279 -8.37 7.32 -9.15
CA GLY A 279 -7.83 6.86 -7.86
C GLY A 279 -8.32 5.45 -7.57
N HIS A 280 -8.85 5.22 -6.37
CA HIS A 280 -9.47 3.95 -5.98
C HIS A 280 -10.95 4.14 -5.60
N CYS A 281 -11.59 5.22 -6.08
CA CYS A 281 -12.95 5.56 -5.67
C CYS A 281 -13.95 4.44 -6.02
N PHE A 282 -13.92 3.95 -7.26
CA PHE A 282 -14.82 2.89 -7.70
C PHE A 282 -14.55 1.58 -6.95
N GLU A 283 -13.28 1.20 -6.84
CA GLU A 283 -12.84 0.00 -6.14
C GLU A 283 -13.19 0.04 -4.66
N ASN A 284 -13.05 1.18 -3.99
CA ASN A 284 -13.37 1.34 -2.57
C ASN A 284 -14.87 1.20 -2.31
N VAL A 285 -15.71 1.79 -3.17
CA VAL A 285 -17.17 1.59 -3.08
C VAL A 285 -17.52 0.12 -3.31
N ALA A 286 -16.98 -0.52 -4.36
CA ALA A 286 -17.21 -1.93 -4.62
C ALA A 286 -16.77 -2.81 -3.43
N LYS A 287 -15.53 -2.65 -2.97
CA LYS A 287 -14.94 -3.48 -1.91
C LYS A 287 -15.65 -3.28 -0.57
N ALA A 288 -16.06 -2.06 -0.22
CA ALA A 288 -16.86 -1.83 0.98
C ALA A 288 -18.18 -2.63 0.93
N ASN A 289 -18.90 -2.56 -0.20
CA ASN A 289 -20.14 -3.31 -0.39
C ASN A 289 -19.91 -4.84 -0.40
N MET A 290 -18.79 -5.30 -0.96
CA MET A 290 -18.37 -6.72 -0.87
C MET A 290 -18.09 -7.15 0.57
N PHE A 291 -17.43 -6.31 1.37
CA PHE A 291 -17.12 -6.58 2.76
C PHE A 291 -18.38 -6.68 3.61
N ILE A 292 -19.35 -5.79 3.37
CA ILE A 292 -20.67 -5.85 4.00
C ILE A 292 -21.38 -7.16 3.63
N ALA A 293 -21.42 -7.51 2.34
CA ALA A 293 -21.99 -8.78 1.88
C ALA A 293 -21.26 -10.01 2.43
N SER A 294 -20.01 -9.85 2.89
CA SER A 294 -19.19 -10.88 3.53
C SER A 294 -19.26 -10.85 5.07
N ASN A 295 -20.28 -10.21 5.64
CA ASN A 295 -20.54 -10.10 7.08
C ASN A 295 -19.46 -9.32 7.85
N CYS A 296 -18.89 -8.26 7.27
CA CYS A 296 -18.15 -7.28 8.07
C CYS A 296 -19.12 -6.43 8.89
N ASN A 297 -18.79 -6.24 10.17
CA ASN A 297 -19.59 -5.49 11.13
C ASN A 297 -19.49 -3.98 10.94
N GLY A 298 -18.42 -3.49 10.30
CA GLY A 298 -18.21 -2.07 10.06
C GLY A 298 -17.21 -1.82 8.92
N ILE A 299 -17.18 -0.58 8.44
CA ILE A 299 -16.26 -0.14 7.39
C ILE A 299 -15.46 1.07 7.89
N ILE A 300 -14.13 0.99 7.76
CA ILE A 300 -13.22 2.13 7.93
C ILE A 300 -12.74 2.54 6.55
N HIS A 301 -12.91 3.82 6.24
CA HIS A 301 -12.36 4.46 5.05
C HIS A 301 -11.19 5.38 5.43
N MET A 302 -9.98 5.10 4.94
CA MET A 302 -8.80 5.91 5.24
C MET A 302 -8.20 6.54 3.98
N ALA A 303 -8.00 7.85 4.00
CA ALA A 303 -7.53 8.59 2.83
C ALA A 303 -6.72 9.83 3.22
N PRO A 304 -5.84 10.34 2.34
CA PRO A 304 -5.16 11.57 2.64
C PRO A 304 -6.10 12.75 2.42
N LEU A 305 -5.95 13.79 3.25
CA LEU A 305 -6.67 15.04 3.05
C LEU A 305 -6.38 15.57 1.64
N THR A 306 -7.37 16.23 1.02
CA THR A 306 -7.33 16.75 -0.37
C THR A 306 -7.31 15.69 -1.48
N CYS A 307 -7.41 14.39 -1.16
CA CYS A 307 -7.60 13.36 -2.18
C CYS A 307 -9.03 13.40 -2.74
N MET A 308 -9.21 14.11 -3.86
CA MET A 308 -10.52 14.29 -4.49
C MET A 308 -11.28 12.96 -4.71
N PRO A 309 -10.67 11.90 -5.29
CA PRO A 309 -11.39 10.65 -5.48
C PRO A 309 -11.93 10.05 -4.18
N GLU A 310 -11.16 10.09 -3.10
CA GLU A 310 -11.60 9.54 -1.82
C GLU A 310 -12.59 10.45 -1.08
N ILE A 311 -12.56 11.76 -1.31
CA ILE A 311 -13.62 12.68 -0.84
C ILE A 311 -14.95 12.32 -1.50
N VAL A 312 -14.94 12.04 -2.80
CA VAL A 312 -16.12 11.54 -3.53
C VAL A 312 -16.53 10.16 -3.01
N ALA A 313 -15.56 9.24 -2.86
CA ALA A 313 -15.80 7.90 -2.32
C ALA A 313 -16.46 7.96 -0.95
N LYS A 314 -15.99 8.82 -0.02
CA LYS A 314 -16.62 9.02 1.29
C LYS A 314 -18.11 9.38 1.18
N GLY A 315 -18.46 10.32 0.29
CA GLY A 315 -19.85 10.73 0.10
C GLY A 315 -20.75 9.57 -0.32
N ILE A 316 -20.23 8.72 -1.22
CA ILE A 316 -20.92 7.53 -1.73
C ILE A 316 -20.97 6.43 -0.67
N LEU A 317 -19.86 6.20 0.03
CA LEU A 317 -19.71 5.20 1.08
C LEU A 317 -20.70 5.48 2.22
N ASN A 318 -20.80 6.73 2.69
CA ASN A 318 -21.80 7.16 3.67
C ASN A 318 -23.19 6.64 3.31
N ARG A 319 -23.64 6.90 2.07
CA ARG A 319 -24.95 6.45 1.60
C ARG A 319 -25.04 4.92 1.54
N SER A 320 -24.02 4.26 0.99
CA SER A 320 -24.04 2.82 0.79
C SER A 320 -24.02 1.99 2.08
N THR A 321 -23.39 2.52 3.13
CA THR A 321 -23.34 1.91 4.46
C THR A 321 -24.60 2.21 5.26
N GLU A 322 -25.15 3.43 5.13
CA GLU A 322 -26.43 3.82 5.74
C GLU A 322 -27.59 2.96 5.22
N ASP A 323 -27.69 2.75 3.90
CA ASP A 323 -28.70 1.88 3.28
C ASP A 323 -28.67 0.43 3.79
N LYS A 324 -27.55 0.00 4.38
CA LYS A 324 -27.33 -1.35 4.90
C LYS A 324 -27.23 -1.39 6.43
N GLU A 325 -27.42 -0.24 7.08
CA GLU A 325 -27.33 -0.09 8.53
C GLU A 325 -25.98 -0.56 9.10
N ILE A 326 -24.90 -0.35 8.34
CA ILE A 326 -23.54 -0.70 8.76
C ILE A 326 -22.80 0.52 9.28
N PRO A 327 -22.22 0.46 10.50
CA PRO A 327 -21.37 1.51 11.01
C PRO A 327 -20.18 1.82 10.10
N PHE A 328 -20.00 3.11 9.84
CA PHE A 328 -18.98 3.63 8.93
C PHE A 328 -18.23 4.80 9.56
N ILE A 329 -16.91 4.79 9.43
CA ILE A 329 -16.08 5.95 9.78
C ILE A 329 -15.09 6.25 8.66
N SER A 330 -14.93 7.54 8.36
CA SER A 330 -13.89 8.01 7.45
C SER A 330 -12.80 8.79 8.22
N ILE A 331 -11.56 8.40 8.01
CA ILE A 331 -10.36 8.93 8.65
C ILE A 331 -9.51 9.58 7.56
N PHE A 332 -9.54 10.91 7.50
CA PHE A 332 -8.58 11.66 6.71
C PHE A 332 -7.30 11.88 7.49
N ILE A 333 -6.17 11.63 6.83
CA ILE A 333 -4.82 11.82 7.38
C ILE A 333 -4.07 12.92 6.60
N ASP A 334 -3.23 13.65 7.31
CA ASP A 334 -2.41 14.74 6.81
C ASP A 334 -1.07 14.80 7.58
N GLU A 335 -0.28 15.83 7.31
CA GLU A 335 1.05 16.01 7.92
C GLU A 335 1.00 16.33 9.42
N GLN A 336 -0.17 16.69 9.95
CA GLN A 336 -0.40 17.06 11.35
C GLN A 336 -1.11 15.95 12.14
N SER A 337 -1.42 14.84 11.49
CA SER A 337 -2.17 13.74 12.09
C SER A 337 -1.38 13.07 13.22
N GLY A 338 -1.97 13.04 14.42
CA GLY A 338 -1.35 12.52 15.62
C GLY A 338 -1.84 11.11 16.03
N ASP A 339 -0.94 10.31 16.59
CA ASP A 339 -1.20 8.92 17.00
C ASP A 339 -2.33 8.77 18.03
N ALA A 340 -2.37 9.66 19.03
CA ALA A 340 -3.38 9.65 20.08
C ALA A 340 -4.78 9.93 19.55
N GLY A 341 -4.90 10.90 18.62
CA GLY A 341 -6.18 11.25 18.01
C GLY A 341 -6.75 10.11 17.16
N LEU A 342 -5.89 9.36 16.45
CA LEU A 342 -6.34 8.16 15.74
C LEU A 342 -6.79 7.08 16.73
N GLN A 343 -6.01 6.83 17.79
CA GLN A 343 -6.31 5.79 18.78
C GLN A 343 -7.71 5.96 19.38
N THR A 344 -8.05 7.15 19.88
CA THR A 344 -9.35 7.42 20.50
C THR A 344 -10.50 7.26 19.51
N ARG A 345 -10.31 7.64 18.24
CA ARG A 345 -11.35 7.46 17.21
C ARG A 345 -11.59 5.99 16.87
N LEU A 346 -10.54 5.17 16.87
CA LEU A 346 -10.66 3.72 16.66
C LEU A 346 -11.35 3.05 17.84
N GLU A 347 -10.99 3.42 19.08
CA GLU A 347 -11.65 2.93 20.30
C GLU A 347 -13.14 3.25 20.28
N ALA A 348 -13.51 4.52 20.07
CA ALA A 348 -14.91 4.93 20.00
C ALA A 348 -15.70 4.21 18.88
N PHE A 349 -15.05 3.92 17.73
CA PHE A 349 -15.69 3.18 16.65
C PHE A 349 -15.90 1.71 17.00
N VAL A 350 -14.95 1.09 17.72
CA VAL A 350 -15.12 -0.29 18.22
C VAL A 350 -16.23 -0.34 19.27
N ASP A 351 -16.28 0.59 20.22
CA ASP A 351 -17.35 0.67 21.23
C ASP A 351 -18.73 0.82 20.57
N LEU A 352 -18.84 1.65 19.53
CA LEU A 352 -20.06 1.80 18.73
C LEU A 352 -20.49 0.45 18.11
N LEU A 353 -19.55 -0.28 17.51
CA LEU A 353 -19.81 -1.58 16.90
C LEU A 353 -20.29 -2.60 17.94
N GLU A 354 -19.66 -2.64 19.12
CA GLU A 354 -20.06 -3.55 20.21
C GLU A 354 -21.48 -3.22 20.72
N SER A 355 -21.84 -1.95 20.81
CA SER A 355 -23.18 -1.51 21.23
C SER A 355 -24.29 -1.75 20.19
N SER A 356 -23.91 -1.92 18.92
CA SER A 356 -24.85 -2.14 17.81
C SER A 356 -25.17 -3.62 17.60
N LEU A 357 -24.54 -4.53 18.35
CA LEU A 357 -24.83 -5.96 18.30
C LEU A 357 -26.08 -6.29 19.14
N PRO A 358 -27.00 -7.13 18.63
CA PRO A 358 -28.23 -7.52 19.32
C PRO A 358 -28.00 -8.41 20.56
#